data_AF-A0A947Y3G8-F1
#
_entry.id   AF-A0A947Y3G8-F1
#
_cell.length_a   1.000
_cell.length_b   1.000
_cell.length_c   1.000
_cell.angle_alpha   90.00
_cell.angle_beta   90.00
_cell.angle_gamma   90.00
#
_symmetry.space_group_name_H-M   'P 1'
#
loop_
_entity.id
_entity.type
_entity.pdbx_description
1 polymer ?
#
loop_
_entity_poly.entity_id
_entity_poly.type
_entity_poly.pdbx_seq_one_letter_code
_entity_poly.pdbx_strand_id
1 'polypeptide(L)'
;MADLPSGRAATQEASALAPANTQSEISVAPVQELLPDQGAVPQDFIAPLARRGRATQECFQLRPGGKRARCEPQSLPFARCRSGIDSCRIGYENGPLTWFACEKARGNTSLTPRSGSILILGANTRRKMPTGHVAYVEEVVAQSVTIYRLVFSHTNYDRRCSLETNIEATYDSAARTLDIHTGAWQAWGKGLPVAGFILE
;
A
#
# COMPACT_ATOMS: atom_id res chain seq x y z
N MET A 1 3.14 59.01 21.77
CA MET A 1 1.95 58.32 21.23
C MET A 1 1.77 57.06 22.05
N ALA A 2 0.56 56.86 22.54
CA ALA A 2 0.29 56.43 23.91
C ALA A 2 0.38 54.93 24.18
N ASP A 3 0.83 54.65 25.41
CA ASP A 3 0.85 53.38 26.13
C ASP A 3 -0.54 52.81 26.45
N LEU A 4 -0.59 51.49 26.66
CA LEU A 4 -1.66 50.75 27.33
C LEU A 4 -1.86 51.27 28.77
N PRO A 5 -3.09 51.19 29.33
CA PRO A 5 -3.40 50.08 30.25
C PRO A 5 -4.90 49.67 30.24
N SER A 6 -5.28 48.46 30.68
CA SER A 6 -5.87 48.17 32.01
C SER A 6 -6.97 47.10 31.76
N GLY A 7 -7.30 46.08 32.54
CA GLY A 7 -6.97 45.65 33.90
C GLY A 7 -8.12 44.75 34.40
N ARG A 8 -7.77 43.59 34.99
CA ARG A 8 -8.42 42.78 36.07
C ARG A 8 -9.97 42.64 36.12
N ALA A 9 -10.53 41.43 36.04
CA ALA A 9 -10.64 40.35 37.06
C ALA A 9 -11.82 40.49 38.06
N ALA A 10 -12.58 39.38 38.16
CA ALA A 10 -13.60 38.88 39.12
C ALA A 10 -13.88 39.66 40.43
N THR A 11 -15.08 39.63 41.04
CA THR A 11 -15.67 38.47 41.77
C THR A 11 -17.10 38.75 42.32
N GLN A 12 -17.88 37.66 42.49
CA GLN A 12 -18.81 37.32 43.60
C GLN A 12 -20.05 38.23 43.84
N GLU A 13 -21.18 37.80 44.41
CA GLU A 13 -21.77 36.54 44.91
C GLU A 13 -23.25 36.89 45.17
N ALA A 14 -24.17 35.94 45.01
CA ALA A 14 -25.41 35.94 45.78
C ALA A 14 -25.88 34.51 45.98
N SER A 15 -25.83 34.08 47.24
CA SER A 15 -26.12 32.74 47.74
C SER A 15 -27.60 32.40 47.83
N ALA A 16 -27.84 31.10 47.66
CA ALA A 16 -28.74 30.22 48.40
C ALA A 16 -30.26 30.46 48.37
N LEU A 17 -31.00 29.42 47.95
CA LEU A 17 -31.93 28.65 48.80
C LEU A 17 -32.60 27.55 47.95
N ALA A 18 -32.34 26.28 48.32
CA ALA A 18 -33.23 25.16 47.99
C ALA A 18 -34.41 25.19 49.00
N PRO A 19 -35.60 24.64 48.67
CA PRO A 19 -35.77 23.19 48.80
C PRO A 19 -36.82 22.54 47.85
N ALA A 20 -36.96 21.23 48.05
CA ALA A 20 -38.15 20.39 47.83
C ALA A 20 -38.36 19.74 46.45
N ASN A 21 -37.75 18.55 46.31
CA ASN A 21 -38.42 17.26 46.16
C ASN A 21 -39.73 17.25 45.33
N THR A 22 -39.66 16.81 44.08
CA THR A 22 -40.76 16.11 43.41
C THR A 22 -40.16 15.11 42.44
N GLN A 23 -40.19 13.84 42.82
CA GLN A 23 -39.99 12.72 41.91
C GLN A 23 -41.17 12.70 40.93
N SER A 24 -40.88 12.87 39.64
CA SER A 24 -41.78 12.44 38.57
C SER A 24 -41.02 11.44 37.74
N GLU A 25 -41.40 10.18 37.92
CA GLU A 25 -40.92 9.02 37.17
C GLU A 25 -41.27 9.21 35.69
N ILE A 26 -40.25 9.51 34.88
CA ILE A 26 -40.32 9.26 33.45
C ILE A 26 -39.68 7.89 33.27
N SER A 27 -40.51 6.88 33.10
CA SER A 27 -40.10 5.52 32.74
C SER A 27 -39.49 5.58 31.34
N VAL A 28 -38.16 5.64 31.27
CA VAL A 28 -37.41 5.51 30.03
C VAL A 28 -37.30 4.02 29.75
N ALA A 29 -38.06 3.54 28.76
CA ALA A 29 -37.90 2.19 28.23
C ALA A 29 -36.43 2.01 27.75
N PRO A 30 -35.82 0.83 27.98
CA PRO A 30 -34.45 0.61 27.53
C PRO A 30 -34.43 0.59 26.01
N VAL A 31 -33.70 1.55 25.43
CA VAL A 31 -33.31 1.51 24.02
C VAL A 31 -32.40 0.28 23.88
N GLN A 32 -32.95 -0.80 23.33
CA GLN A 32 -32.16 -1.93 22.89
C GLN A 32 -31.29 -1.45 21.73
N GLU A 33 -30.00 -1.32 22.02
CA GLU A 33 -28.94 -1.10 21.06
C GLU A 33 -28.91 -2.30 20.11
N LEU A 34 -29.55 -2.13 18.94
CA LEU A 34 -29.45 -3.06 17.83
C LEU A 34 -28.03 -2.97 17.26
N LEU A 35 -27.18 -3.89 17.73
CA LEU A 35 -25.94 -4.27 17.06
C LEU A 35 -26.25 -4.57 15.59
N PRO A 36 -25.56 -3.98 14.61
CA PRO A 36 -25.68 -4.43 13.23
C PRO A 36 -25.09 -5.83 13.12
N ASP A 37 -25.97 -6.74 12.73
CA ASP A 37 -25.73 -8.10 12.30
C ASP A 37 -24.48 -8.15 11.40
N GLN A 38 -23.45 -8.87 11.85
CA GLN A 38 -22.25 -9.18 11.08
C GLN A 38 -22.65 -10.17 9.97
N GLY A 39 -23.31 -9.63 8.96
CA GLY A 39 -23.69 -10.35 7.75
C GLY A 39 -22.44 -10.94 7.11
N ALA A 40 -22.35 -12.26 7.18
CA ALA A 40 -21.31 -13.06 6.57
C ALA A 40 -21.09 -12.60 5.11
N VAL A 41 -19.87 -12.17 4.82
CA VAL A 41 -19.42 -11.93 3.44
C VAL A 41 -19.68 -13.21 2.65
N PRO A 42 -20.42 -13.18 1.53
CA PRO A 42 -20.69 -14.37 0.74
C PRO A 42 -19.38 -15.07 0.37
N GLN A 43 -19.21 -16.31 0.84
CA GLN A 43 -18.00 -17.13 0.65
C GLN A 43 -17.72 -17.46 -0.84
N ASP A 44 -18.63 -17.09 -1.74
CA ASP A 44 -18.54 -17.38 -3.17
C ASP A 44 -17.59 -16.46 -3.96
N PHE A 45 -17.04 -15.40 -3.35
CA PHE A 45 -16.03 -14.54 -4.00
C PHE A 45 -14.57 -15.00 -3.78
N ILE A 46 -14.31 -16.00 -2.93
CA ILE A 46 -12.95 -16.44 -2.61
C ILE A 46 -12.44 -17.54 -3.58
N ALA A 47 -13.32 -18.12 -4.38
CA ALA A 47 -13.04 -19.38 -5.08
C ALA A 47 -12.21 -19.35 -6.38
N PRO A 48 -11.92 -18.23 -7.08
CA PRO A 48 -10.94 -18.26 -8.19
C PRO A 48 -9.55 -17.70 -7.83
N LEU A 49 -9.37 -17.03 -6.68
CA LEU A 49 -8.08 -16.43 -6.30
C LEU A 49 -7.02 -17.48 -5.93
N ALA A 50 -7.44 -18.67 -5.51
CA ALA A 50 -6.56 -19.77 -5.13
C ALA A 50 -5.76 -20.38 -6.31
N ARG A 51 -6.08 -20.07 -7.58
CA ARG A 51 -5.35 -20.60 -8.74
C ARG A 51 -4.27 -19.67 -9.32
N ARG A 52 -4.07 -18.46 -8.80
CA ARG A 52 -3.16 -17.47 -9.42
C ARG A 52 -2.14 -16.86 -8.47
N GLY A 53 -1.55 -17.66 -7.57
CA GLY A 53 -0.71 -17.14 -6.49
C GLY A 53 0.51 -17.99 -6.11
N ARG A 54 1.10 -18.78 -7.02
CA ARG A 54 2.47 -19.25 -6.82
C ARG A 54 3.31 -18.65 -7.93
N ALA A 55 4.44 -18.04 -7.58
CA ALA A 55 5.53 -17.91 -8.54
C ALA A 55 5.83 -19.32 -9.05
N THR A 56 5.32 -19.65 -10.24
CA THR A 56 5.58 -20.96 -10.84
C THR A 56 7.07 -21.00 -11.16
N GLN A 57 7.68 -22.19 -11.06
CA GLN A 57 9.06 -22.37 -11.51
C GLN A 57 9.26 -21.98 -12.99
N GLU A 58 8.18 -21.81 -13.74
CA GLU A 58 8.19 -21.32 -15.12
C GLU A 58 8.67 -19.87 -15.23
N CYS A 59 8.26 -18.99 -14.30
CA CYS A 59 8.68 -17.57 -14.30
C CYS A 59 9.91 -17.29 -13.44
N PHE A 60 10.28 -18.24 -12.58
CA PHE A 60 11.39 -18.10 -11.67
C PHE A 60 12.26 -19.35 -11.72
N GLN A 61 13.33 -19.27 -12.50
CA GLN A 61 14.45 -20.23 -12.44
C GLN A 61 15.69 -19.50 -11.95
N LEU A 62 16.12 -19.82 -10.73
CA LEU A 62 17.37 -19.34 -10.18
C LEU A 62 18.52 -19.78 -11.07
N ARG A 63 19.13 -18.82 -11.75
CA ARG A 63 20.40 -19.03 -12.44
C ARG A 63 21.45 -18.21 -11.70
N PRO A 64 22.37 -18.87 -10.95
CA PRO A 64 23.46 -18.17 -10.31
C PRO A 64 24.22 -17.40 -11.38
N GLY A 65 24.39 -16.09 -11.16
CA GLY A 65 25.30 -15.32 -11.99
C GLY A 65 26.72 -15.90 -11.83
N GLY A 66 27.33 -16.38 -12.91
CA GLY A 66 28.77 -16.67 -12.91
C GLY A 66 29.59 -15.38 -12.65
N LYS A 67 30.93 -15.47 -12.61
CA LYS A 67 31.83 -14.33 -12.30
C LYS A 67 31.58 -13.03 -13.12
N ARG A 68 30.81 -13.09 -14.21
CA ARG A 68 30.45 -11.94 -15.08
C ARG A 68 28.96 -11.88 -15.48
N ALA A 69 28.10 -12.76 -14.98
CA ALA A 69 26.69 -12.81 -15.39
C ALA A 69 25.79 -12.19 -14.32
N ARG A 70 24.70 -11.52 -14.73
CA ARG A 70 23.69 -11.02 -13.81
C ARG A 70 22.90 -12.19 -13.21
N CYS A 71 22.45 -11.98 -11.97
CA CYS A 71 21.60 -12.93 -11.27
C CYS A 71 20.21 -12.95 -11.91
N GLU A 72 19.65 -14.10 -12.27
CA GLU A 72 18.32 -14.18 -12.88
C GLU A 72 17.30 -14.97 -12.04
N PRO A 73 16.01 -14.59 -12.09
CA PRO A 73 15.49 -13.43 -12.81
C PRO A 73 15.73 -12.11 -12.06
N GLN A 74 16.12 -11.07 -12.78
CA GLN A 74 15.95 -9.68 -12.32
C GLN A 74 14.47 -9.38 -12.06
N SER A 75 14.16 -8.35 -11.26
CA SER A 75 12.77 -8.02 -10.91
C SER A 75 11.88 -7.76 -12.14
N LEU A 76 12.45 -7.17 -13.19
CA LEU A 76 11.76 -6.90 -14.46
C LEU A 76 11.33 -8.17 -15.22
N PRO A 77 12.25 -9.09 -15.61
CA PRO A 77 11.88 -10.38 -16.18
C PRO A 77 10.86 -11.15 -15.34
N PHE A 78 11.03 -11.17 -14.01
CA PHE A 78 10.07 -11.81 -13.11
C PHE A 78 8.68 -11.18 -13.23
N ALA A 79 8.58 -9.86 -13.08
CA ALA A 79 7.32 -9.13 -13.14
C ALA A 79 6.59 -9.34 -14.47
N ARG A 80 7.32 -9.25 -15.59
CA ARG A 80 6.77 -9.49 -16.94
C ARG A 80 6.22 -10.89 -17.12
N CYS A 81 7.00 -11.91 -16.73
CA CYS A 81 6.53 -13.28 -16.82
C CYS A 81 5.31 -13.51 -15.93
N ARG A 82 5.33 -12.97 -14.69
CA ARG A 82 4.27 -13.19 -13.70
C ARG A 82 2.95 -12.53 -14.08
N SER A 83 2.97 -11.33 -14.66
CA SER A 83 1.76 -10.62 -15.10
C SER A 83 1.33 -10.94 -16.53
N GLY A 84 2.24 -11.39 -17.38
CA GLY A 84 2.04 -11.47 -18.83
C GLY A 84 2.13 -10.11 -19.54
N ILE A 85 2.47 -9.03 -18.81
CA ILE A 85 2.60 -7.68 -19.38
C ILE A 85 3.98 -7.55 -20.05
N ASP A 86 3.98 -7.66 -21.38
CA ASP A 86 5.22 -7.69 -22.18
C ASP A 86 5.38 -6.50 -23.14
N SER A 87 4.51 -5.51 -23.00
CA SER A 87 4.53 -4.20 -23.65
C SER A 87 5.77 -3.36 -23.29
N CYS A 88 6.06 -2.35 -24.11
CA CYS A 88 7.20 -1.43 -23.92
C CYS A 88 8.57 -2.11 -23.72
N ARG A 89 8.84 -3.19 -24.49
CA ARG A 89 10.17 -3.77 -24.65
C ARG A 89 11.01 -2.96 -25.64
N ILE A 90 11.40 -1.74 -25.26
CA ILE A 90 12.37 -0.94 -26.03
C ILE A 90 13.79 -1.35 -25.64
N GLY A 91 14.48 -2.08 -26.52
CA GLY A 91 15.92 -2.34 -26.44
C GLY A 91 16.42 -3.12 -25.21
N TYR A 92 17.70 -2.93 -24.87
CA TYR A 92 18.49 -3.73 -23.91
C TYR A 92 18.13 -3.51 -22.42
N GLU A 93 16.83 -3.57 -22.12
CA GLU A 93 16.19 -3.45 -20.81
C GLU A 93 15.93 -2.01 -20.35
N ASN A 94 14.69 -1.59 -20.59
CA ASN A 94 14.01 -0.56 -19.83
C ASN A 94 14.11 -0.84 -18.34
N GLY A 95 14.84 -0.02 -17.59
CA GLY A 95 14.76 -0.02 -16.13
C GLY A 95 13.31 0.18 -15.65
N PRO A 96 13.01 -0.12 -14.37
CA PRO A 96 11.67 0.01 -13.79
C PRO A 96 10.95 1.31 -14.18
N LEU A 97 11.65 2.44 -14.10
CA LEU A 97 11.09 3.75 -14.41
C LEU A 97 10.91 4.04 -15.91
N THR A 98 11.77 3.52 -16.77
CA THR A 98 11.60 3.73 -18.22
C THR A 98 10.50 2.85 -18.79
N TRP A 99 10.30 1.65 -18.22
CA TRP A 99 9.11 0.85 -18.53
C TRP A 99 7.83 1.59 -18.12
N PHE A 100 7.78 2.10 -16.88
CA PHE A 100 6.64 2.88 -16.43
C PHE A 100 6.38 4.13 -17.29
N ALA A 101 7.43 4.87 -17.66
CA ALA A 101 7.28 6.05 -18.52
C ALA A 101 6.70 5.71 -19.89
N CYS A 102 7.12 4.59 -20.49
CA CYS A 102 6.59 4.12 -21.76
C CYS A 102 5.12 3.69 -21.65
N GLU A 103 4.75 2.92 -20.62
CA GLU A 103 3.34 2.53 -20.41
C GLU A 103 2.46 3.72 -20.06
N LYS A 104 2.99 4.70 -19.32
CA LYS A 104 2.29 5.94 -19.02
C LYS A 104 2.00 6.73 -20.31
N ALA A 105 2.94 6.80 -21.24
CA ALA A 105 2.73 7.43 -22.54
C ALA A 105 1.66 6.72 -23.38
N ARG A 106 1.41 5.43 -23.11
CA ARG A 106 0.36 4.61 -23.74
C ARG A 106 -0.98 4.67 -23.01
N GLY A 107 -1.05 5.30 -21.83
CA GLY A 107 -2.25 5.33 -21.00
C GLY A 107 -2.47 4.07 -20.15
N ASN A 108 -1.47 3.18 -20.06
CA ASN A 108 -1.58 1.87 -19.41
C ASN A 108 -1.17 1.88 -17.92
N THR A 109 -1.19 3.06 -17.28
CA THR A 109 -0.75 3.21 -15.88
C THR A 109 -1.82 3.84 -15.01
N SER A 110 -1.82 3.51 -13.72
CA SER A 110 -2.70 4.10 -12.72
C SER A 110 -1.97 4.41 -11.42
N LEU A 111 -2.58 5.26 -10.60
CA LEU A 111 -2.24 5.42 -9.18
C LEU A 111 -3.08 4.50 -8.29
N THR A 112 -4.19 3.96 -8.79
CA THR A 112 -5.00 2.98 -8.07
C THR A 112 -4.44 1.57 -8.33
N PRO A 113 -4.04 0.82 -7.29
CA PRO A 113 -3.52 -0.53 -7.44
C PRO A 113 -4.61 -1.49 -7.91
N ARG A 114 -4.22 -2.51 -8.67
CA ARG A 114 -5.07 -3.64 -9.07
C ARG A 114 -4.30 -4.95 -8.89
N SER A 115 -4.97 -6.01 -8.43
CA SER A 115 -4.36 -7.35 -8.46
C SER A 115 -3.97 -7.70 -9.91
N GLY A 116 -2.77 -8.24 -10.09
CA GLY A 116 -2.19 -8.49 -11.42
C GLY A 116 -1.39 -7.34 -12.02
N SER A 117 -1.46 -6.13 -11.43
CA SER A 117 -0.67 -4.98 -11.90
C SER A 117 0.80 -5.07 -11.46
N ILE A 118 1.66 -4.27 -12.10
CA ILE A 118 3.06 -4.12 -11.68
C ILE A 118 3.21 -2.84 -10.87
N LEU A 119 3.58 -2.98 -9.61
CA LEU A 119 4.00 -1.88 -8.75
C LEU A 119 5.39 -1.38 -9.18
N ILE A 120 5.51 -0.07 -9.38
CA ILE A 120 6.78 0.58 -9.72
C ILE A 120 7.24 1.46 -8.54
N LEU A 121 8.30 1.02 -7.87
CA LEU A 121 9.00 1.84 -6.89
C LEU A 121 9.90 2.86 -7.59
N GLY A 122 9.81 4.10 -7.12
CA GLY A 122 10.61 5.24 -7.55
C GLY A 122 12.10 5.05 -7.29
N ALA A 123 12.91 5.85 -7.97
CA ALA A 123 14.34 5.95 -7.68
C ALA A 123 14.53 6.41 -6.22
N ASN A 124 15.37 5.68 -5.49
CA ASN A 124 15.70 5.98 -4.10
C ASN A 124 17.21 5.76 -3.89
N THR A 125 18.00 6.82 -4.10
CA THR A 125 19.46 6.79 -3.95
C THR A 125 19.88 6.48 -2.51
N ARG A 126 19.14 6.99 -1.52
CA ARG A 126 19.38 6.73 -0.09
C ARG A 126 19.29 5.25 0.26
N ARG A 127 18.49 4.48 -0.47
CA ARG A 127 18.31 3.03 -0.31
C ARG A 127 19.01 2.19 -1.39
N LYS A 128 19.98 2.77 -2.12
CA LYS A 128 20.73 2.10 -3.21
C LYS A 128 19.84 1.50 -4.31
N MET A 129 18.75 2.20 -4.64
CA MET A 129 17.78 1.85 -5.68
C MET A 129 17.67 2.98 -6.73
N PRO A 130 18.75 3.32 -7.46
CA PRO A 130 18.78 4.49 -8.34
C PRO A 130 17.88 4.37 -9.58
N THR A 131 17.56 3.16 -10.00
CA THR A 131 16.72 2.86 -11.17
C THR A 131 15.28 2.51 -10.81
N GLY A 132 14.93 2.55 -9.52
CA GLY A 132 13.68 2.01 -9.00
C GLY A 132 13.70 0.48 -8.84
N HIS A 133 12.52 -0.09 -8.61
CA HIS A 133 12.31 -1.54 -8.56
C HIS A 133 10.88 -1.87 -8.96
N VAL A 134 10.65 -3.08 -9.47
CA VAL A 134 9.31 -3.54 -9.83
C VAL A 134 8.89 -4.71 -8.96
N ALA A 135 7.60 -4.79 -8.66
CA ALA A 135 6.99 -5.90 -7.96
C ALA A 135 5.65 -6.26 -8.61
N TYR A 136 5.28 -7.53 -8.58
CA TYR A 136 3.98 -7.99 -9.03
C TYR A 136 2.98 -7.91 -7.88
N VAL A 137 1.85 -7.23 -8.08
CA VAL A 137 0.79 -7.11 -7.08
C VAL A 137 -0.08 -8.36 -7.11
N GLU A 138 0.02 -9.19 -6.08
CA GLU A 138 -0.75 -10.42 -5.94
C GLU A 138 -2.18 -10.10 -5.46
N GLU A 139 -2.32 -9.21 -4.47
CA GLU A 139 -3.59 -8.84 -3.85
C GLU A 139 -3.66 -7.36 -3.51
N VAL A 140 -4.87 -6.80 -3.59
CA VAL A 140 -5.20 -5.43 -3.21
C VAL A 140 -6.47 -5.44 -2.37
N VAL A 141 -6.41 -4.83 -1.19
CA VAL A 141 -7.57 -4.59 -0.34
C VAL A 141 -7.63 -3.10 -0.03
N ALA A 142 -8.67 -2.42 -0.53
CA ALA A 142 -8.92 -1.02 -0.17
C ALA A 142 -9.29 -0.92 1.32
N GLN A 143 -8.57 -0.07 2.05
CA GLN A 143 -8.84 0.24 3.46
C GLN A 143 -9.57 1.57 3.59
N SER A 144 -9.31 2.51 2.67
CA SER A 144 -10.02 3.77 2.52
C SER A 144 -9.94 4.24 1.06
N VAL A 145 -10.41 5.46 0.78
CA VAL A 145 -10.31 6.08 -0.55
C VAL A 145 -8.87 6.14 -1.07
N THR A 146 -7.90 6.37 -0.18
CA THR A 146 -6.49 6.57 -0.56
C THR A 146 -5.55 5.51 -0.01
N ILE A 147 -6.00 4.65 0.91
CA ILE A 147 -5.15 3.67 1.57
C ILE A 147 -5.51 2.25 1.11
N TYR A 148 -4.49 1.51 0.70
CA TYR A 148 -4.61 0.13 0.23
C TYR A 148 -3.64 -0.77 0.99
N ARG A 149 -4.12 -1.93 1.45
CA ARG A 149 -3.24 -3.05 1.82
C ARG A 149 -2.90 -3.80 0.55
N LEU A 150 -1.63 -4.04 0.32
CA LEU A 150 -1.11 -4.78 -0.81
C LEU A 150 -0.44 -6.06 -0.33
N VAL A 151 -0.59 -7.13 -1.11
CA VAL A 151 0.29 -8.30 -1.07
C VAL A 151 1.04 -8.35 -2.40
N PHE A 152 2.37 -8.48 -2.37
CA PHE A 152 3.17 -8.51 -3.59
C PHE A 152 4.31 -9.54 -3.54
N SER A 153 4.84 -9.82 -4.74
CA SER A 153 6.01 -10.68 -4.96
C SER A 153 7.05 -9.95 -5.80
N HIS A 154 8.34 -10.19 -5.54
CA HIS A 154 9.44 -9.60 -6.31
C HIS A 154 10.72 -10.42 -6.19
N THR A 155 11.69 -10.16 -7.08
CA THR A 155 12.97 -10.88 -7.11
C THR A 155 14.18 -9.96 -7.09
N ASN A 156 15.32 -10.55 -6.76
CA ASN A 156 16.63 -9.90 -6.76
C ASN A 156 16.68 -8.63 -5.89
N TYR A 157 15.91 -8.63 -4.81
CA TYR A 157 15.81 -7.54 -3.84
C TYR A 157 17.11 -7.33 -3.04
N ASP A 158 17.97 -8.35 -3.00
CA ASP A 158 19.25 -8.43 -2.29
C ASP A 158 20.47 -8.51 -3.22
N ARG A 159 20.26 -8.48 -4.55
CA ARG A 159 21.26 -8.73 -5.59
C ARG A 159 21.84 -10.16 -5.59
N ARG A 160 21.14 -11.14 -4.99
CA ARG A 160 21.54 -12.55 -4.90
C ARG A 160 20.51 -13.49 -5.52
N CYS A 161 19.71 -13.00 -6.47
CA CYS A 161 18.63 -13.73 -7.14
C CYS A 161 17.46 -14.14 -6.23
N SER A 162 17.37 -13.67 -4.98
CA SER A 162 16.32 -14.16 -4.07
C SER A 162 14.92 -13.79 -4.55
N LEU A 163 13.97 -14.71 -4.41
CA LEU A 163 12.53 -14.47 -4.58
C LEU A 163 11.92 -14.23 -3.22
N GLU A 164 11.06 -13.22 -3.13
CA GLU A 164 10.21 -13.00 -1.98
C GLU A 164 8.75 -12.86 -2.44
N THR A 165 7.85 -13.52 -1.71
CA THR A 165 6.41 -13.61 -2.00
C THR A 165 5.62 -13.35 -0.74
N ASN A 166 4.34 -13.01 -0.87
CA ASN A 166 3.45 -12.72 0.26
C ASN A 166 3.95 -11.56 1.13
N ILE A 167 4.55 -10.55 0.49
CA ILE A 167 5.00 -9.35 1.18
C ILE A 167 3.80 -8.45 1.38
N GLU A 168 3.55 -8.09 2.64
CA GLU A 168 2.48 -7.18 3.01
C GLU A 168 3.00 -5.75 3.06
N ALA A 169 2.21 -4.81 2.53
CA ALA A 169 2.52 -3.40 2.57
C ALA A 169 1.26 -2.54 2.62
N THR A 170 1.40 -1.30 3.09
CA THR A 170 0.40 -0.25 2.95
C THR A 170 0.85 0.71 1.85
N TYR A 171 -0.03 0.95 0.89
CA TYR A 171 0.13 1.98 -0.13
C TYR A 171 -0.82 3.13 0.14
N ASP A 172 -0.27 4.35 0.20
CA ASP A 172 -1.02 5.59 0.23
C ASP A 172 -0.98 6.23 -1.17
N SER A 173 -2.12 6.29 -1.85
CA SER A 173 -2.22 6.85 -3.20
C SER A 173 -2.16 8.37 -3.24
N ALA A 174 -2.50 9.05 -2.13
CA ALA A 174 -2.40 10.51 -2.02
C ALA A 174 -0.94 10.92 -1.81
N ALA A 175 -0.25 10.27 -0.86
CA ALA A 175 1.17 10.52 -0.60
C ALA A 175 2.11 9.89 -1.64
N ARG A 176 1.61 8.89 -2.38
CA ARG A 176 2.38 8.05 -3.32
C ARG A 176 3.57 7.36 -2.66
N THR A 177 3.31 6.79 -1.49
CA THR A 177 4.30 6.09 -0.69
C THR A 177 3.86 4.67 -0.37
N LEU A 178 4.85 3.79 -0.21
CA LEU A 178 4.66 2.41 0.22
C LEU A 178 5.44 2.16 1.52
N ASP A 179 4.74 1.57 2.49
CA ASP A 179 5.31 1.04 3.72
C ASP A 179 5.23 -0.48 3.71
N ILE A 180 6.38 -1.15 3.71
CA ILE A 180 6.50 -2.61 3.75
C ILE A 180 6.47 -3.09 5.20
N HIS A 181 5.69 -4.12 5.48
CA HIS A 181 5.41 -4.63 6.82
C HIS A 181 5.93 -6.05 7.06
N THR A 182 6.23 -6.81 6.00
CA THR A 182 6.83 -8.15 6.12
C THR A 182 7.98 -8.30 5.12
N GLY A 183 8.76 -9.38 5.27
CA GLY A 183 9.85 -9.69 4.35
C GLY A 183 11.15 -8.92 4.60
N ALA A 184 12.13 -9.12 3.73
CA ALA A 184 13.51 -8.69 3.87
C ALA A 184 13.67 -7.17 3.90
N TRP A 185 12.71 -6.45 3.33
CA TRP A 185 12.71 -4.99 3.30
C TRP A 185 11.96 -4.35 4.45
N GLN A 186 11.24 -5.10 5.31
CA GLN A 186 10.42 -4.57 6.40
C GLN A 186 11.14 -3.53 7.28
N ALA A 187 12.39 -3.80 7.64
CA ALA A 187 13.16 -2.97 8.56
C ALA A 187 13.49 -1.56 8.01
N TRP A 188 13.46 -1.37 6.69
CA TRP A 188 13.85 -0.10 6.06
C TRP A 188 12.89 0.42 4.99
N GLY A 189 11.96 -0.41 4.53
CA GLY A 189 11.01 -0.16 3.46
C GLY A 189 9.86 0.74 3.91
N LYS A 190 10.17 1.89 4.50
CA LYS A 190 9.21 2.90 4.94
C LYS A 190 9.30 4.15 4.05
N GLY A 191 8.16 4.72 3.71
CA GLY A 191 8.00 5.90 2.88
C GLY A 191 8.62 5.72 1.49
N LEU A 192 8.59 4.51 0.93
CA LEU A 192 9.19 4.26 -0.37
C LEU A 192 8.39 4.98 -1.45
N PRO A 193 9.01 5.81 -2.31
CA PRO A 193 8.28 6.52 -3.35
C PRO A 193 7.71 5.52 -4.36
N VAL A 194 6.47 5.73 -4.78
CA VAL A 194 5.78 4.93 -5.79
C VAL A 194 5.55 5.78 -7.03
N ALA A 195 6.03 5.31 -8.19
CA ALA A 195 5.75 5.97 -9.45
C ALA A 195 4.30 5.71 -9.91
N GLY A 196 3.81 4.49 -9.70
CA GLY A 196 2.45 4.06 -9.99
C GLY A 196 2.39 2.56 -10.27
N PHE A 197 1.33 2.13 -10.95
CA PHE A 197 1.06 0.76 -11.33
C PHE A 197 0.91 0.64 -12.85
N ILE A 198 1.51 -0.38 -13.45
CA ILE A 198 1.28 -0.76 -14.86
C ILE A 198 0.15 -1.79 -14.91
N LEU A 199 -0.83 -1.57 -15.77
CA LEU A 199 -2.04 -2.38 -15.85
C LEU A 199 -2.04 -3.37 -17.02
N GLU A 200 -1.36 -3.04 -18.12
CA GLU A 200 -1.38 -3.75 -19.42
C GLU A 200 -0.08 -3.56 -20.21
#